data_AF-A0A0R3XCE2-F1
#
_entry.id   AF-A0A0R3XCE2-F1
#
_cell.length_a   1.000
_cell.length_b   1.000
_cell.length_c   1.000
_cell.angle_alpha   90.00
_cell.angle_beta   90.00
_cell.angle_gamma   90.00
#
_symmetry.space_group_name_H-M   'P 1'
#
loop_
_entity.id
_entity.type
_entity.pdbx_description
1 polymer ?
#
loop_
_entity_poly.entity_id
_entity_poly.type
_entity_poly.pdbx_seq_one_letter_code
_entity_poly.pdbx_strand_id
1 'polypeptide(L)'
;MDFLLQFENDQLALHDHHFRLLCEIQKLVADFGKKYRKTVSSFVPKKKVNSSMESELTYNTVLTDTLAPFLEMGMAFENYGAELQKSVILPLKAEYDRERKVADKVTTDYTKYNTQREREKRRLEDTWRAHVNALKEKQKAETMNTQAQGDPNITPEEREKVRLT
;
A
#
# COMPACT_ATOMS: atom_id res chain seq x y z
N MET A 1 -5.15 15.59 3.49
CA MET A 1 -4.51 14.27 3.51
C MET A 1 -3.05 14.52 3.18
N ASP A 2 -2.10 14.05 3.99
CA ASP A 2 -0.68 14.32 3.79
C ASP A 2 -0.21 13.77 2.43
N PHE A 3 0.39 14.65 1.63
CA PHE A 3 0.87 14.34 0.28
C PHE A 3 1.78 13.08 0.25
N LEU A 4 2.54 12.86 1.32
CA LEU A 4 3.40 11.69 1.50
C LEU A 4 2.60 10.38 1.62
N LEU A 5 1.51 10.36 2.39
CA LEU A 5 0.67 9.16 2.53
C LEU A 5 -0.07 8.85 1.22
N GLN A 6 -0.49 9.87 0.48
CA GLN A 6 -1.08 9.68 -0.84
C GLN A 6 -0.05 9.10 -1.81
N PHE A 7 1.16 9.67 -1.85
CA PHE A 7 2.24 9.18 -2.69
C PHE A 7 2.57 7.71 -2.41
N GLU A 8 2.72 7.31 -1.14
CA GLU A 8 2.98 5.92 -0.77
C GLU A 8 1.86 4.97 -1.24
N ASN A 9 0.60 5.37 -1.09
CA ASN A 9 -0.53 4.57 -1.58
C ASN A 9 -0.53 4.44 -3.11
N ASP A 10 -0.20 5.51 -3.84
CA ASP A 10 -0.11 5.49 -5.30
C ASP A 10 1.03 4.58 -5.77
N GLN A 11 2.18 4.60 -5.09
CA GLN A 11 3.29 3.69 -5.38
C GLN A 11 2.88 2.23 -5.15
N LEU A 12 2.22 1.92 -4.03
CA LEU A 12 1.72 0.56 -3.76
C LEU A 12 0.72 0.10 -4.82
N ALA A 13 -0.16 0.98 -5.29
CA ALA A 13 -1.11 0.66 -6.36
C ALA A 13 -0.41 0.36 -7.69
N LEU A 14 0.64 1.11 -8.02
CA LEU A 14 1.47 0.90 -9.21
C LEU A 14 2.22 -0.44 -9.13
N HIS A 15 2.83 -0.75 -7.99
CA HIS A 15 3.52 -2.03 -7.79
C HIS A 15 2.57 -3.23 -7.93
N ASP A 16 1.36 -3.12 -7.39
CA ASP A 16 0.35 -4.15 -7.53
C ASP A 16 -0.11 -4.33 -9.00
N HIS A 17 -0.29 -3.24 -9.75
CA HIS A 17 -0.57 -3.31 -11.19
C HIS A 17 0.57 -3.97 -11.96
N HIS A 18 1.81 -3.60 -11.69
CA HIS A 18 2.98 -4.19 -12.33
C HIS A 18 3.09 -5.70 -12.02
N PHE A 19 2.86 -6.09 -10.76
CA PHE A 19 2.83 -7.49 -10.35
C PHE A 19 1.77 -8.29 -11.11
N ARG A 20 0.55 -7.75 -11.24
CA ARG A 20 -0.53 -8.40 -12.00
C ARG A 20 -0.18 -8.54 -13.47
N LEU A 21 0.37 -7.50 -14.10
CA LEU A 21 0.83 -7.54 -15.48
C LEU A 21 1.85 -8.66 -15.70
N LEU A 22 2.85 -8.79 -14.83
CA LEU A 22 3.87 -9.84 -14.93
C LEU A 22 3.24 -11.24 -14.81
N CYS A 23 2.27 -11.43 -13.92
CA CYS A 23 1.54 -12.69 -13.81
C CYS A 23 0.75 -13.02 -15.09
N GLU A 24 0.12 -12.03 -15.71
CA GLU A 24 -0.60 -12.22 -16.98
C GLU A 24 0.35 -12.57 -18.13
N ILE A 25 1.49 -11.89 -18.23
CA ILE A 25 2.55 -12.21 -19.20
C ILE A 25 3.05 -13.64 -18.99
N GLN A 26 3.34 -14.02 -17.74
CA GLN A 26 3.81 -15.36 -17.39
C GLN A 26 2.83 -16.44 -17.84
N LYS A 27 1.54 -16.24 -17.56
CA LYS A 27 0.49 -17.16 -17.97
C LYS A 27 0.38 -17.24 -19.49
N LEU A 28 0.39 -16.09 -20.18
CA LEU A 28 0.31 -16.02 -21.63
C LEU A 28 1.46 -16.78 -22.31
N VAL A 29 2.69 -16.58 -21.83
CA VAL A 29 3.87 -17.26 -22.39
C VAL A 29 3.84 -18.76 -22.11
N ALA A 30 3.45 -19.18 -20.90
CA ALA A 30 3.32 -20.60 -20.56
C ALA A 30 2.23 -21.30 -21.40
N ASP A 31 1.08 -20.66 -21.58
CA ASP A 31 -0.02 -21.20 -22.39
C ASP A 31 0.35 -21.25 -23.89
N PHE A 32 1.06 -20.22 -24.37
CA PHE A 32 1.63 -20.21 -25.72
C PHE A 32 2.60 -21.38 -25.93
N GLY A 33 3.60 -21.55 -25.04
CA GLY A 33 4.58 -22.63 -25.14
C GLY A 33 3.93 -24.01 -25.18
N LYS A 34 2.96 -24.26 -24.28
CA LYS A 34 2.17 -25.51 -24.26
C LYS A 34 1.42 -25.74 -25.55
N LYS A 35 0.69 -24.72 -26.05
CA LYS A 35 -0.12 -24.84 -27.27
C LYS A 35 0.77 -25.03 -28.50
N TYR A 36 1.89 -24.32 -28.56
CA TYR A 36 2.89 -24.43 -29.62
C TYR A 36 3.47 -25.85 -29.66
N ARG A 37 4.00 -26.34 -28.54
CA ARG A 37 4.56 -27.69 -28.43
C ARG A 37 3.55 -28.78 -28.77
N LYS A 38 2.31 -28.66 -28.28
CA LYS A 38 1.22 -29.60 -28.60
C LYS A 38 0.89 -29.60 -30.09
N THR A 39 0.87 -28.43 -30.72
CA THR A 39 0.63 -28.29 -32.17
C THR A 39 1.73 -28.99 -32.95
N VAL A 40 3.00 -28.67 -32.69
CA VAL A 40 4.15 -29.29 -33.36
C VAL A 40 4.16 -30.81 -33.15
N SER A 41 3.91 -31.26 -31.92
CA SER A 41 3.86 -32.70 -31.57
C SER A 41 2.79 -33.46 -32.34
N SER A 42 1.70 -32.79 -32.77
CA SER A 42 0.63 -33.43 -33.55
C SER A 42 1.06 -33.81 -34.97
N PHE A 43 2.14 -33.19 -35.48
CA PHE A 43 2.73 -33.49 -36.78
C PHE A 43 3.90 -34.48 -36.71
N VAL A 44 4.33 -34.88 -35.51
CA VAL A 44 5.38 -35.90 -35.35
C VAL A 44 4.82 -37.27 -35.79
N PRO A 45 5.47 -37.96 -36.75
CA PRO A 45 5.03 -39.27 -37.21
C PRO A 45 4.92 -40.26 -36.04
N LYS A 46 3.73 -40.83 -35.83
CA LYS A 46 3.53 -41.88 -34.83
C LYS A 46 4.10 -43.18 -35.39
N LYS A 47 5.09 -43.78 -34.72
CA LYS A 47 5.56 -45.14 -35.02
C LYS A 47 4.36 -46.08 -34.88
N LYS A 48 3.82 -46.59 -35.99
CA LYS A 48 2.88 -47.71 -35.94
C LYS A 48 3.67 -48.96 -35.58
N VAL A 49 3.20 -49.67 -34.55
CA VAL A 49 3.85 -50.87 -33.98
C VAL A 49 3.98 -52.02 -35.00
N ASN A 50 3.31 -51.94 -36.16
CA ASN A 50 3.19 -53.05 -37.12
C ASN A 50 3.73 -52.77 -38.54
N SER A 51 4.49 -51.70 -38.79
CA SER A 51 5.07 -51.41 -40.12
C SER A 51 6.59 -51.20 -40.02
N SER A 52 7.35 -52.29 -40.05
CA SER A 52 8.82 -52.26 -40.09
C SER A 52 9.36 -51.38 -41.24
N MET A 53 8.60 -51.27 -42.33
CA MET A 53 8.95 -50.46 -43.50
C MET A 53 8.78 -48.94 -43.30
N GLU A 54 7.83 -48.47 -42.48
CA GLU A 54 7.60 -47.01 -42.33
C GLU A 54 8.64 -46.33 -41.43
N SER A 55 9.25 -47.07 -40.49
CA SER A 55 10.32 -46.56 -39.64
C SER A 55 11.69 -46.50 -40.33
N GLU A 56 11.88 -47.21 -41.44
CA GLU A 56 13.11 -47.20 -42.25
C GLU A 56 13.11 -46.11 -43.33
N LEU A 57 11.98 -45.43 -43.53
CA LEU A 57 11.86 -44.40 -44.55
C LEU A 57 12.55 -43.11 -44.10
N THR A 58 13.63 -42.76 -44.80
CA THR A 58 14.49 -41.59 -44.54
C THR A 58 13.70 -40.29 -44.37
N TYR A 59 12.57 -40.13 -45.07
CA TYR A 59 11.74 -38.91 -44.98
C TYR A 59 11.06 -38.72 -43.62
N ASN A 60 10.69 -39.80 -42.91
CA ASN A 60 10.08 -39.71 -41.57
C ASN A 60 11.13 -39.28 -40.53
N THR A 61 12.36 -39.78 -40.68
CA THR A 61 13.50 -39.35 -39.86
C THR A 61 13.81 -37.87 -40.12
N VAL A 62 13.92 -37.45 -41.39
CA VAL A 62 14.16 -36.05 -41.76
C VAL A 62 13.06 -35.12 -41.25
N LEU A 63 11.79 -35.53 -41.34
CA LEU A 63 10.68 -34.75 -40.78
C LEU A 63 10.77 -34.62 -39.26
N THR A 64 11.13 -35.70 -38.56
CA THR A 64 11.30 -35.67 -37.09
C THR A 64 12.44 -34.74 -36.69
N ASP A 65 13.57 -34.81 -37.38
CA ASP A 65 14.72 -33.93 -37.14
C ASP A 65 14.39 -32.46 -37.44
N THR A 66 13.60 -32.21 -38.48
CA THR A 66 13.12 -30.86 -38.83
C THR A 66 12.17 -30.30 -37.77
N LEU A 67 11.36 -31.15 -37.13
CA LEU A 67 10.40 -30.74 -36.09
C LEU A 67 11.03 -30.59 -34.70
N ALA A 68 12.19 -31.21 -34.43
CA ALA A 68 12.83 -31.18 -33.12
C ALA A 68 13.13 -29.76 -32.60
N PRO A 69 13.71 -28.82 -33.39
CA PRO A 69 13.94 -27.44 -32.95
C PRO A 69 12.64 -26.69 -32.59
N PHE A 70 11.53 -27.02 -33.26
CA PHE A 70 10.23 -26.44 -32.92
C PHE A 70 9.71 -26.98 -31.58
N LEU A 71 9.91 -28.26 -31.27
CA LEU A 71 9.57 -28.79 -29.95
C LEU A 71 10.41 -28.12 -28.85
N GLU A 72 11.70 -27.94 -29.10
CA GLU A 72 12.62 -27.23 -28.20
C GLU A 72 12.21 -25.78 -27.96
N MET A 73 11.82 -25.06 -29.01
CA MET A 73 11.32 -23.70 -28.88
C MET A 73 10.06 -23.63 -27.99
N GLY A 74 9.14 -24.59 -28.13
CA GLY A 74 7.98 -24.70 -27.23
C GLY A 74 8.38 -24.89 -25.76
N MET A 75 9.35 -25.76 -25.49
CA MET A 75 9.91 -25.96 -24.14
C MET A 75 10.63 -24.70 -23.63
N ALA A 76 11.31 -23.95 -24.49
CA ALA A 76 11.97 -22.71 -24.11
C ALA A 76 10.97 -21.65 -23.60
N PHE A 77 9.80 -21.53 -24.24
CA PHE A 77 8.73 -20.65 -23.74
C PHE A 77 8.16 -21.13 -22.38
N GLU A 78 7.94 -22.43 -22.22
CA GLU A 78 7.50 -22.99 -20.93
C GLU A 78 8.53 -22.70 -19.82
N ASN A 79 9.82 -22.90 -20.10
CA ASN A 79 10.92 -22.64 -19.18
C ASN A 79 11.05 -21.14 -18.85
N TYR A 80 10.91 -20.27 -19.85
CA TYR A 80 10.91 -18.82 -19.63
C TYR A 80 9.77 -18.40 -18.70
N GLY A 81 8.56 -18.96 -18.89
CA GLY A 81 7.43 -18.69 -17.99
C GLY A 81 7.70 -19.16 -16.55
N ALA A 82 8.37 -20.30 -16.37
CA ALA A 82 8.77 -20.78 -15.05
C ALA A 82 9.86 -19.91 -14.41
N GLU A 83 10.83 -19.46 -15.20
CA GLU A 83 11.93 -18.60 -14.74
C GLU A 83 11.42 -17.20 -14.39
N LEU A 84 10.52 -16.63 -15.18
CA LEU A 84 9.86 -15.35 -14.87
C LEU A 84 9.11 -15.43 -13.54
N GLN A 85 8.41 -16.54 -13.28
CA GLN A 85 7.73 -16.78 -12.01
C GLN A 85 8.71 -16.79 -10.85
N LYS A 86 9.80 -17.57 -10.97
CA LYS A 86 10.75 -17.82 -9.89
C LYS A 86 11.64 -16.62 -9.60
N SER A 87 12.17 -15.99 -10.63
CA SER A 87 13.27 -15.02 -10.51
C SER A 87 12.81 -13.58 -10.50
N VAL A 88 11.56 -13.30 -10.89
CA VAL A 88 11.00 -11.94 -10.91
C VAL A 88 9.73 -11.85 -10.08
N ILE A 89 8.71 -12.64 -10.40
CA ILE A 89 7.36 -12.49 -9.81
C ILE A 89 7.36 -12.79 -8.31
N LEU A 90 7.94 -13.92 -7.89
CA LEU A 90 7.99 -14.29 -6.47
C LEU A 90 8.80 -13.30 -5.63
N PRO A 91 10.02 -12.89 -6.01
CA PRO A 91 10.77 -11.85 -5.30
C PRO A 91 10.01 -10.52 -5.24
N LEU A 92 9.44 -10.06 -6.36
CA LEU A 92 8.69 -8.80 -6.40
C LEU A 92 7.48 -8.83 -5.46
N LYS A 93 6.77 -9.97 -5.40
CA LYS A 93 5.65 -10.14 -4.47
C LYS A 93 6.11 -10.06 -3.02
N ALA A 94 7.22 -10.71 -2.68
CA ALA A 94 7.76 -10.72 -1.33
C ALA A 94 8.14 -9.30 -0.87
N GLU A 95 8.77 -8.53 -1.76
CA GLU A 95 9.11 -7.12 -1.51
C GLU A 95 7.85 -6.25 -1.37
N TYR A 96 6.86 -6.42 -2.25
CA TYR A 96 5.59 -5.71 -2.14
C TYR A 96 4.86 -5.99 -0.82
N ASP A 97 4.75 -7.27 -0.42
CA ASP A 97 4.10 -7.65 0.83
C ASP A 97 4.85 -7.08 2.05
N ARG A 98 6.17 -6.95 1.97
CA ARG A 98 7.02 -6.34 3.01
C ARG A 98 6.78 -4.84 3.10
N GLU A 99 6.84 -4.14 1.97
CA GLU A 99 6.64 -2.68 1.91
C GLU A 99 5.24 -2.27 2.35
N ARG A 100 4.22 -3.01 1.90
CA ARG A 100 2.83 -2.78 2.31
C ARG A 100 2.66 -2.84 3.84
N LYS A 101 3.26 -3.83 4.51
CA LYS A 101 3.23 -3.93 5.97
C LYS A 101 3.88 -2.72 6.65
N VAL A 102 4.97 -2.20 6.08
CA VAL A 102 5.65 -1.01 6.60
C VAL A 102 4.76 0.22 6.41
N ALA A 103 4.18 0.42 5.23
CA ALA A 103 3.29 1.53 4.94
C ALA A 103 2.03 1.53 5.83
N ASP A 104 1.42 0.36 6.05
CA ASP A 104 0.26 0.20 6.94
C ASP A 104 0.61 0.60 8.38
N LYS A 105 1.80 0.21 8.85
CA LYS A 105 2.30 0.59 10.19
C LYS A 105 2.53 2.10 10.28
N VAL A 106 3.22 2.70 9.30
CA VAL A 106 3.49 4.14 9.26
C VAL A 106 2.19 4.94 9.25
N THR A 107 1.20 4.51 8.46
CA THR A 107 -0.12 5.15 8.38
C THR A 107 -0.85 5.10 9.72
N THR A 108 -0.78 3.95 10.40
CA THR A 108 -1.38 3.74 11.72
C THR A 108 -0.71 4.63 12.77
N ASP A 109 0.62 4.62 12.82
CA ASP A 109 1.41 5.43 13.76
C ASP A 109 1.18 6.92 13.53
N TYR A 110 1.21 7.37 12.27
CA TYR A 110 0.91 8.74 11.89
C TYR A 110 -0.48 9.17 12.37
N THR A 111 -1.50 8.35 12.12
CA THR A 111 -2.89 8.64 12.53
C THR A 111 -3.00 8.78 14.05
N LYS A 112 -2.31 7.91 14.80
CA LYS A 112 -2.27 7.96 16.26
C LYS A 112 -1.62 9.24 16.76
N TYR A 113 -0.44 9.60 16.25
CA TYR A 113 0.27 10.82 16.65
C TYR A 113 -0.50 12.09 16.27
N ASN A 114 -1.08 12.13 15.07
CA ASN A 114 -1.89 13.25 14.63
C ASN A 114 -3.13 13.45 15.53
N THR A 115 -3.81 12.35 15.89
CA THR A 115 -4.94 12.39 16.83
C THR A 115 -4.53 12.90 18.20
N GLN A 116 -3.39 12.44 18.72
CA GLN A 116 -2.84 12.91 19.99
C GLN A 116 -2.50 14.40 19.94
N ARG A 117 -1.85 14.86 18.86
CA ARG A 117 -1.52 16.28 18.66
C ARG A 117 -2.77 17.15 18.66
N GLU A 118 -3.80 16.78 17.91
CA GLU A 118 -5.05 17.54 17.86
C GLU A 118 -5.77 17.58 19.22
N ARG A 119 -5.69 16.49 20.01
CA ARG A 119 -6.22 16.47 21.37
C ARG A 119 -5.49 17.46 22.28
N GLU A 120 -4.16 17.45 22.29
CA GLU A 120 -3.37 18.37 23.12
C GLU A 120 -3.52 19.82 22.66
N LYS A 121 -3.65 20.05 21.35
CA LYS A 121 -3.97 21.37 20.80
C LYS A 121 -5.29 21.91 21.35
N ARG A 122 -6.37 21.10 21.33
CA ARG A 122 -7.66 21.50 21.93
C ARG A 122 -7.55 21.77 23.42
N ARG A 123 -6.82 20.93 24.16
CA ARG A 123 -6.58 21.14 25.58
C ARG A 123 -5.86 22.46 25.86
N LEU A 124 -4.88 22.82 25.04
CA LEU A 124 -4.18 24.09 25.13
C LEU A 124 -5.13 25.27 24.84
N GLU A 125 -5.93 25.17 23.79
CA GLU A 125 -6.94 26.20 23.44
C GLU A 125 -7.96 26.41 24.57
N ASP A 126 -8.43 25.33 25.20
CA ASP A 126 -9.40 25.39 26.31
C ASP A 126 -8.76 25.96 27.58
N THR A 127 -7.52 25.56 27.88
CA THR A 127 -6.75 26.12 29.00
C THR A 127 -6.51 27.61 28.81
N TRP A 128 -6.16 28.02 27.59
CA TRP A 128 -5.97 29.41 27.22
C TRP A 128 -7.27 30.22 27.39
N ARG A 129 -8.40 29.70 26.89
CA ARG A 129 -9.72 30.33 27.05
C ARG A 129 -10.10 30.48 28.53
N ALA A 130 -9.88 29.44 29.34
CA ALA A 130 -10.14 29.48 30.78
C ALA A 130 -9.28 30.54 31.48
N HIS A 131 -7.99 30.61 31.15
CA HIS A 131 -7.07 31.60 31.72
C HIS A 131 -7.47 33.03 31.37
N VAL A 132 -7.80 33.30 30.09
CA VAL A 132 -8.26 34.63 29.64
C VAL A 132 -9.54 35.04 30.34
N ASN A 133 -10.49 34.11 30.52
CA ASN A 133 -11.74 34.40 31.24
C ASN A 133 -11.49 34.69 32.72
N ALA A 134 -10.63 33.90 33.39
CA ALA A 134 -10.25 34.15 34.79
C ALA A 134 -9.57 35.51 34.97
N LEU A 135 -8.71 35.91 34.03
CA LEU A 135 -8.09 37.24 34.03
C LEU A 135 -9.13 38.36 33.89
N LYS A 136 -10.11 38.21 32.99
CA LYS A 136 -11.20 39.19 32.81
C LYS A 136 -12.05 39.34 34.06
N GLU A 137 -12.43 38.23 34.69
CA GLU A 137 -13.22 38.27 35.93
C GLU A 137 -12.40 38.89 37.08
N LYS A 138 -11.11 38.58 37.19
CA LYS A 138 -10.22 39.23 38.17
C LYS A 138 -10.15 40.74 37.95
N GLN A 139 -9.94 41.19 36.72
CA GLN A 139 -9.87 42.61 36.38
C GLN A 139 -11.20 43.32 36.67
N LYS A 140 -12.33 42.66 36.44
CA LYS A 140 -13.66 43.17 36.79
C LYS A 140 -13.83 43.30 38.30
N ALA A 141 -13.44 42.30 39.07
CA ALA A 141 -13.48 42.34 40.54
C ALA A 141 -12.58 43.45 41.11
N GLU A 142 -11.35 43.60 40.61
CA GLU A 142 -10.43 44.68 40.99
C GLU A 142 -11.03 46.08 40.67
N THR A 143 -11.68 46.22 39.51
CA THR A 143 -12.37 47.46 39.13
C THR A 143 -13.53 47.78 40.07
N MET A 144 -14.36 46.79 40.40
CA MET A 144 -15.47 46.95 41.34
C MET A 144 -14.98 47.30 42.75
N ASN A 145 -13.90 46.66 43.22
CA ASN A 145 -13.30 46.96 44.52
C ASN A 145 -12.73 48.39 44.57
N THR A 146 -12.04 48.82 43.51
CA THR A 146 -11.52 50.20 43.41
C THR A 146 -12.66 51.23 43.43
N GLN A 147 -13.76 50.97 42.72
CA GLN A 147 -14.94 51.84 42.73
C GLN A 147 -15.61 51.89 44.11
N ALA A 148 -15.76 50.74 44.78
CA ALA A 148 -16.39 50.68 46.09
C ALA A 148 -15.57 51.39 47.20
N GLN A 149 -14.24 51.37 47.09
CA GLN A 149 -13.35 52.11 48.00
C GLN A 149 -13.42 53.63 47.78
N GLY A 150 -13.70 54.07 46.55
CA GLY A 150 -13.84 55.48 46.19
C GLY A 150 -15.23 56.07 46.46
N ASP A 151 -16.24 55.26 46.80
CA ASP A 151 -17.61 55.71 47.04
C ASP A 151 -17.79 56.17 48.52
N PRO A 152 -18.09 57.46 48.77
CA PRO A 152 -18.32 57.98 50.12
C PRO A 152 -19.64 57.53 50.76
N ASN A 153 -20.55 56.92 50.00
CA ASN A 153 -21.87 56.49 50.49
C ASN A 153 -21.98 54.98 50.81
N ILE A 154 -20.91 54.20 50.59
CA ILE A 154 -20.92 52.75 50.88
C ILE A 154 -20.70 52.49 52.37
N THR A 155 -21.52 51.59 52.93
CA THR A 155 -21.43 51.22 54.35
C THR A 155 -20.20 50.35 54.65
N PRO A 156 -19.69 50.34 55.90
CA PRO A 156 -18.52 49.53 56.28
C PRO A 156 -18.68 48.03 56.02
N GLU A 157 -19.91 47.51 56.14
CA GLU A 157 -20.25 46.09 55.90
C GLU A 157 -20.22 45.73 54.41
N GLU A 158 -20.62 46.66 53.54
CA GLU A 158 -20.53 46.51 52.08
C GLU A 158 -19.07 46.62 51.59
N ARG A 159 -18.24 47.47 52.23
CA ARG A 159 -16.78 47.54 51.96
C ARG A 159 -16.06 46.24 52.30
N GLU A 160 -16.38 45.60 53.42
CA GLU A 160 -15.74 44.34 53.81
C GLU A 160 -16.13 43.18 52.87
N LYS A 161 -17.39 43.16 52.42
CA LYS A 161 -17.88 42.14 51.47
C LYS A 161 -17.19 42.24 50.11
N VAL A 162 -16.93 43.46 49.63
CA VAL A 162 -16.20 43.71 48.38
C VAL A 162 -14.69 43.43 48.52
N ARG A 163 -14.11 43.53 49.71
CA ARG A 163 -12.69 43.21 49.98
C ARG A 163 -12.40 41.70 50.03
N LEU A 164 -13.38 40.90 50.44
CA LEU A 164 -13.26 39.44 50.60
C LEU A 164 -13.64 38.64 49.33
N THR A 165 -14.05 39.33 48.25
CA THR A 165 -14.41 38.74 46.95
C THR A 165 -13.31 39.02 45.92
#